data_AF-A0A1D2RDQ0-F1
#
_entry.id   AF-A0A1D2RDQ0-F1
#
_cell.length_a   1.000
_cell.length_b   1.000
_cell.length_c   1.000
_cell.angle_alpha   90.00
_cell.angle_beta   90.00
_cell.angle_gamma   90.00
#
_symmetry.space_group_name_H-M   'P 1'
#
loop_
_entity.id
_entity.type
_entity.pdbx_description
1 polymer ?
#
loop_
_entity_poly.entity_id
_entity_poly.type
_entity_poly.pdbx_seq_one_letter_code
_entity_poly.pdbx_strand_id
1 'polypeptide(L)'
;MNLSKSELLVFRTISLNPGTGIKNISRKTKVSKPRVYSIVRDLRQKNLVKTCEKYNMAVYPSANPLSTQLSRALRSHEKGLIEEAFSGRRLDILRVLYKGSKSAEEISNTVNLSDKRVYHYLLWFESFGLVRNVKGRYILLKEHPLYRGLDLLLSKPADIPAEMEQDAFISWTGDGEYLVHTSNPEEYRQNLPGNISVINTACSAVDDYGIHIIPPDTTLYVAEGNTDTIKRAGNLGRIPLEDLILHLLLDAPHGEESKRYVHWLITKHEKELDFKLLRKNAKKYDLHKRIESILYDLKPILERR
;
A
#
# COMPACT_ATOMS: atom_id res chain seq x y z
N MET A 1 2.67 -6.31 6.51
CA MET A 1 2.54 -6.35 8.00
C MET A 1 1.52 -7.39 8.46
N ASN A 2 1.98 -8.41 9.19
CA ASN A 2 1.11 -9.41 9.83
C ASN A 2 1.14 -9.25 11.37
N LEU A 3 -0.05 -9.27 11.96
CA LEU A 3 -0.25 -9.25 13.41
C LEU A 3 -0.79 -10.61 13.85
N SER A 4 -0.22 -11.16 14.90
CA SER A 4 -0.72 -12.36 15.56
C SER A 4 -1.93 -12.03 16.45
N LYS A 5 -2.72 -13.05 16.76
CA LYS A 5 -3.85 -12.94 17.70
C LYS A 5 -3.43 -12.35 19.04
N SER A 6 -2.26 -12.75 19.56
CA SER A 6 -1.70 -12.24 20.81
C SER A 6 -1.28 -10.76 20.73
N GLU A 7 -0.70 -10.33 19.61
CA GLU A 7 -0.38 -8.92 19.37
C GLU A 7 -1.64 -8.06 19.31
N LEU A 8 -2.67 -8.49 18.59
CA LEU A 8 -3.96 -7.78 18.53
C LEU A 8 -4.64 -7.69 19.89
N LEU A 9 -4.58 -8.76 20.69
CA LEU A 9 -5.18 -8.80 22.02
C LEU A 9 -4.44 -7.89 23.03
N VAL A 10 -3.10 -7.83 22.95
CA VAL A 10 -2.29 -6.88 23.72
C VAL A 10 -2.58 -5.45 23.26
N PHE A 11 -2.60 -5.20 21.95
CA PHE A 11 -2.88 -3.89 21.38
C PHE A 11 -4.28 -3.38 21.73
N ARG A 12 -5.29 -4.25 21.77
CA ARG A 12 -6.64 -3.93 22.26
C ARG A 12 -6.61 -3.48 23.72
N THR A 13 -5.87 -4.19 24.56
CA THR A 13 -5.77 -3.86 25.99
C THR A 13 -5.16 -2.47 26.21
N ILE A 14 -4.12 -2.14 25.43
CA ILE A 14 -3.48 -0.82 25.38
C ILE A 14 -4.45 0.23 24.83
N SER A 15 -5.19 -0.10 23.77
CA SER A 15 -6.18 0.79 23.16
C SER A 15 -7.31 1.12 24.12
N LEU A 16 -7.78 0.17 24.92
CA LEU A 16 -8.85 0.40 25.91
C LEU A 16 -8.35 1.14 27.15
N ASN A 17 -7.05 1.01 27.49
CA ASN A 17 -6.46 1.60 28.68
C ASN A 17 -5.08 2.22 28.34
N PRO A 18 -5.04 3.38 27.66
CA PRO A 18 -3.78 4.03 27.33
C PRO A 18 -2.97 4.36 28.60
N GLY A 19 -1.64 4.24 28.52
CA GLY A 19 -0.74 4.47 29.66
C GLY A 19 -0.64 3.30 30.63
N THR A 20 -1.21 2.13 30.29
CA THR A 20 -1.09 0.93 31.12
C THR A 20 0.31 0.34 31.04
N GLY A 21 0.91 0.01 32.18
CA GLY A 21 2.21 -0.68 32.25
C GLY A 21 2.13 -2.19 31.96
N ILE A 22 3.28 -2.79 31.61
CA ILE A 22 3.41 -4.20 31.18
C ILE A 22 2.79 -5.20 32.17
N LYS A 23 2.93 -4.97 33.48
CA LYS A 23 2.37 -5.83 34.54
C LYS A 23 0.85 -5.94 34.44
N ASN A 24 0.17 -4.83 34.19
CA ASN A 24 -1.29 -4.76 34.12
C ASN A 24 -1.80 -5.31 32.78
N ILE A 25 -1.08 -5.06 31.69
CA ILE A 25 -1.37 -5.68 30.38
C ILE A 25 -1.31 -7.21 30.52
N SER A 26 -0.23 -7.74 31.08
CA SER A 26 -0.03 -9.18 31.31
C SER A 26 -1.18 -9.84 32.09
N ARG A 27 -1.67 -9.19 33.16
CA ARG A 27 -2.82 -9.69 33.92
C ARG A 27 -4.11 -9.70 33.10
N LYS A 28 -4.41 -8.61 32.38
CA LYS A 28 -5.64 -8.47 31.59
C LYS A 28 -5.67 -9.40 30.38
N THR A 29 -4.51 -9.68 29.78
CA THR A 29 -4.39 -10.54 28.60
C THR A 29 -4.13 -12.00 28.91
N LYS A 30 -3.80 -12.35 30.17
CA LYS A 30 -3.29 -13.66 30.59
C LYS A 30 -2.03 -14.11 29.83
N VAL A 31 -1.27 -13.17 29.26
CA VAL A 31 0.02 -13.41 28.59
C VAL A 31 1.14 -13.15 29.58
N SER A 32 2.19 -13.97 29.59
CA SER A 32 3.32 -13.79 30.51
C SER A 32 4.01 -12.44 30.32
N LYS A 33 4.52 -11.82 31.40
CA LYS A 33 5.17 -10.50 31.33
C LYS A 33 6.32 -10.45 30.31
N PRO A 34 7.24 -11.44 30.22
CA PRO A 34 8.30 -11.42 29.22
C PRO A 34 7.74 -11.42 27.79
N ARG A 35 6.66 -12.19 27.56
CA ARG A 35 6.02 -12.24 26.23
C ARG A 35 5.29 -10.95 25.90
N VAL A 36 4.62 -10.31 26.87
CA VAL A 36 4.03 -8.97 26.68
C VAL A 36 5.09 -7.94 26.37
N TYR A 37 6.24 -7.98 27.04
CA TYR A 37 7.36 -7.08 26.74
C TYR A 37 7.86 -7.25 25.30
N SER A 38 8.08 -8.49 24.85
CA SER A 38 8.41 -8.80 23.45
C SER A 38 7.36 -8.26 22.49
N ILE A 39 6.08 -8.54 22.75
CA ILE A 39 4.97 -8.06 21.91
C ILE A 39 4.93 -6.54 21.85
N VAL A 40 5.11 -5.84 22.98
CA VAL A 40 5.12 -4.37 23.00
C VAL A 40 6.31 -3.82 22.22
N ARG A 41 7.48 -4.47 22.31
CA ARG A 41 8.65 -4.11 21.50
C ARG A 41 8.36 -4.30 20.00
N ASP A 42 7.76 -5.42 19.62
CA ASP A 42 7.42 -5.72 18.23
C ASP A 42 6.34 -4.75 17.70
N LEU A 43 5.33 -4.41 18.50
CA LEU A 43 4.32 -3.40 18.19
C LEU A 43 4.92 -1.99 18.09
N ARG A 44 5.97 -1.68 18.87
CA ARG A 44 6.70 -0.40 18.79
C ARG A 44 7.49 -0.31 17.50
N GLN A 45 8.16 -1.39 17.09
CA GLN A 45 8.85 -1.48 15.80
C GLN A 45 7.88 -1.29 14.63
N LYS A 46 6.66 -1.85 14.73
CA LYS A 46 5.56 -1.64 13.76
C LYS A 46 4.87 -0.26 13.87
N ASN A 47 5.44 0.66 14.66
CA ASN A 47 4.91 2.01 14.94
C ASN A 47 3.47 2.04 15.50
N LEU A 48 2.94 0.94 16.02
CA LEU A 48 1.56 0.88 16.53
C LEU A 48 1.43 1.42 17.95
N VAL A 49 2.50 1.38 18.75
CA VAL A 49 2.51 1.83 20.14
C VAL A 49 3.72 2.70 20.46
N LYS A 50 3.58 3.58 21.46
CA LYS A 50 4.66 4.36 22.06
C LYS A 50 4.83 3.97 23.53
N THR A 51 6.07 4.00 24.02
CA THR A 51 6.40 3.68 25.41
C THR A 51 6.97 4.90 26.12
N CYS A 52 6.57 5.16 27.36
CA CYS A 52 7.13 6.21 28.20
C CYS A 52 7.85 5.58 29.41
N GLU A 53 9.13 5.88 29.57
CA GLU A 53 10.00 5.25 30.59
C GLU A 53 9.80 5.83 32.00
N LYS A 54 9.22 7.04 32.14
CA LYS A 54 9.05 7.71 33.43
C LYS A 54 8.15 6.97 34.44
N TYR A 55 7.33 5.99 34.01
CA TYR A 55 6.39 5.27 34.88
C TYR A 55 6.23 3.79 34.49
N ASN A 56 7.07 2.89 35.02
CA ASN A 56 6.93 1.43 34.85
C ASN A 56 6.65 0.98 33.38
N MET A 57 7.27 1.67 32.41
CA MET A 57 7.05 1.52 30.97
C MET A 57 5.57 1.59 30.58
N ALA A 58 4.96 2.78 30.74
CA ALA A 58 3.60 3.06 30.31
C ALA A 58 3.49 2.97 28.79
N VAL A 59 2.49 2.26 28.28
CA VAL A 59 2.33 2.00 26.84
C VAL A 59 1.07 2.71 26.32
N TYR A 60 1.21 3.42 25.20
CA TYR A 60 0.15 4.18 24.54
C TYR A 60 0.00 3.73 23.09
N PRO A 61 -1.21 3.77 22.49
CA PRO A 61 -1.35 3.72 21.04
C PRO A 61 -0.56 4.86 20.40
N SER A 62 0.05 4.60 19.24
CA SER A 62 0.68 5.62 18.43
C SER A 62 -0.35 6.53 17.76
N ALA A 63 0.05 7.75 17.40
CA ALA A 63 -0.79 8.69 16.67
C ALA A 63 -0.87 8.38 15.16
N ASN A 64 -0.20 7.32 14.68
CA ASN A 64 -0.24 7.01 13.26
C ASN A 64 -1.66 6.59 12.81
N PRO A 65 -2.01 6.79 11.52
CA PRO A 65 -3.35 6.52 11.02
C PRO A 65 -3.80 5.07 11.23
N LEU A 66 -2.87 4.12 11.07
CA LEU A 66 -3.14 2.69 11.22
C LEU A 66 -3.44 2.28 12.67
N SER A 67 -2.66 2.75 13.64
CA SER A 67 -2.91 2.54 15.07
C SER A 67 -4.24 3.15 15.47
N THR A 68 -4.54 4.36 15.01
CA THR A 68 -5.81 5.04 15.27
C THR A 68 -7.00 4.25 14.72
N GLN A 69 -6.91 3.77 13.49
CA GLN A 69 -7.92 2.93 12.84
C GLN A 69 -8.13 1.61 13.58
N LEU A 70 -7.05 0.89 13.86
CA LEU A 70 -7.07 -0.38 14.56
C LEU A 70 -7.59 -0.23 15.99
N SER A 71 -7.19 0.81 16.71
CA SER A 71 -7.69 1.13 18.06
C SER A 71 -9.19 1.39 18.03
N ARG A 72 -9.70 2.13 17.04
CA ARG A 72 -11.14 2.38 16.88
C ARG A 72 -11.89 1.08 16.62
N ALA A 73 -11.43 0.27 15.67
CA ALA A 73 -12.06 -1.00 15.32
C ALA A 73 -12.10 -1.99 16.50
N LEU A 74 -11.00 -2.11 17.25
CA LEU A 74 -10.92 -2.99 18.43
C LEU A 74 -11.77 -2.50 19.61
N ARG A 75 -12.06 -1.20 19.69
CA ARG A 75 -12.96 -0.64 20.71
C ARG A 75 -14.43 -0.86 20.35
N SER A 76 -14.77 -0.82 19.05
CA SER A 76 -16.16 -0.84 18.58
C SER A 76 -16.76 -2.24 18.39
N HIS A 77 -15.95 -3.29 18.40
CA HIS A 77 -16.40 -4.66 18.14
C HIS A 77 -16.22 -5.57 19.34
N GLU A 78 -16.96 -6.67 19.40
CA GLU A 78 -16.81 -7.68 20.44
C GLU A 78 -15.38 -8.25 20.49
N LYS A 79 -15.01 -8.77 21.66
CA LYS A 79 -13.70 -9.36 21.89
C LYS A 79 -13.57 -10.68 21.16
N GLY A 80 -12.52 -10.83 20.36
CA GLY A 80 -12.13 -12.10 19.75
C GLY A 80 -12.33 -12.13 18.24
N LEU A 81 -13.39 -11.51 17.72
CA LEU A 81 -13.73 -11.61 16.29
C LEU A 81 -12.71 -10.90 15.39
N ILE A 82 -12.28 -9.68 15.76
CA ILE A 82 -11.21 -8.98 15.02
C ILE A 82 -9.87 -9.67 15.22
N GLU A 83 -9.55 -10.04 16.46
CA GLU A 83 -8.30 -10.70 16.81
C GLU A 83 -8.15 -12.06 16.13
N GLU A 84 -9.25 -12.68 15.72
CA GLU A 84 -9.26 -13.93 14.99
C GLU A 84 -9.25 -13.71 13.46
N ALA A 85 -10.18 -12.91 12.95
CA ALA A 85 -10.34 -12.67 11.51
C ALA A 85 -9.14 -11.96 10.89
N PHE A 86 -8.56 -10.97 11.59
CA PHE A 86 -7.47 -10.14 11.08
C PHE A 86 -6.09 -10.61 11.60
N SER A 87 -5.97 -11.88 12.01
CA SER A 87 -4.70 -12.45 12.47
C SER A 87 -4.06 -13.40 11.45
N GLY A 88 -2.75 -13.27 11.29
CA GLY A 88 -1.93 -14.16 10.46
C GLY A 88 -2.50 -14.38 9.05
N ARG A 89 -2.55 -15.64 8.62
CA ARG A 89 -2.94 -16.03 7.25
C ARG A 89 -4.40 -15.75 6.89
N ARG A 90 -5.27 -15.55 7.88
CA ARG A 90 -6.68 -15.17 7.65
C ARG A 90 -6.78 -13.74 7.10
N LEU A 91 -5.93 -12.84 7.60
CA LEU A 91 -5.83 -11.48 7.07
C LEU A 91 -5.40 -11.48 5.61
N ASP A 92 -4.47 -12.34 5.23
CA ASP A 92 -3.98 -12.40 3.86
C ASP A 92 -5.11 -12.81 2.88
N ILE A 93 -6.00 -13.73 3.27
CA ILE A 93 -7.19 -14.07 2.49
C ILE A 93 -8.14 -12.87 2.37
N LEU A 94 -8.39 -12.15 3.48
CA LEU A 94 -9.24 -10.96 3.45
C LEU A 94 -8.66 -9.85 2.56
N ARG A 95 -7.34 -9.68 2.54
CA ARG A 95 -6.64 -8.74 1.62
C ARG A 95 -6.85 -9.11 0.17
N VAL A 96 -6.71 -10.39 -0.18
CA VAL A 96 -6.97 -10.88 -1.55
C VAL A 96 -8.40 -10.59 -1.97
N LEU A 97 -9.37 -10.86 -1.08
CA LEU A 97 -10.79 -10.60 -1.34
C LEU A 97 -11.16 -9.12 -1.32
N TYR A 98 -10.40 -8.27 -0.63
CA TYR A 98 -10.59 -6.82 -0.63
C TYR A 98 -10.33 -6.20 -2.01
N LYS A 99 -9.35 -6.76 -2.75
CA LYS A 99 -8.99 -6.37 -4.12
C LYS A 99 -10.03 -6.80 -5.17
N GLY A 100 -10.79 -7.86 -4.91
CA GLY A 100 -11.85 -8.30 -5.81
C GLY A 100 -12.37 -9.70 -5.52
N SER A 101 -13.40 -10.12 -6.25
CA SER A 101 -13.94 -11.47 -6.13
C SER A 101 -12.92 -12.50 -6.60
N LYS A 102 -12.74 -13.60 -5.86
CA LYS A 102 -11.78 -14.66 -6.19
C LYS A 102 -12.34 -16.05 -5.94
N SER A 103 -11.91 -17.05 -6.72
CA SER A 103 -12.19 -18.46 -6.43
C SER A 103 -11.30 -18.96 -5.28
N ALA A 104 -11.68 -20.07 -4.64
CA ALA A 104 -10.86 -20.68 -3.59
C ALA A 104 -9.45 -21.06 -4.09
N GLU A 105 -9.35 -21.55 -5.33
CA GLU A 105 -8.09 -21.91 -5.98
C GLU A 105 -7.21 -20.67 -6.25
N GLU A 106 -7.80 -19.59 -6.79
CA GLU A 106 -7.09 -18.32 -7.00
C GLU A 106 -6.53 -17.77 -5.68
N ILE A 107 -7.32 -17.85 -4.59
CA ILE A 107 -6.89 -17.44 -3.25
C ILE A 107 -5.74 -18.34 -2.79
N SER A 108 -5.92 -19.66 -2.87
CA SER A 108 -4.93 -20.67 -2.48
C SER A 108 -3.56 -20.42 -3.09
N ASN A 109 -3.53 -20.19 -4.40
CA ASN A 109 -2.32 -19.86 -5.16
C ASN A 109 -1.71 -18.52 -4.70
N THR A 110 -2.54 -17.52 -4.38
CA THR A 110 -2.06 -16.19 -3.98
C THR A 110 -1.46 -16.18 -2.57
N VAL A 111 -2.09 -16.87 -1.61
CA VAL A 111 -1.63 -16.90 -0.20
C VAL A 111 -0.70 -18.08 0.12
N ASN A 112 -0.43 -18.95 -0.85
CA ASN A 112 0.39 -20.16 -0.70
C ASN A 112 -0.07 -21.02 0.48
N LEU A 113 -1.36 -21.37 0.47
CA LEU A 113 -2.00 -22.27 1.44
C LEU A 113 -2.55 -23.50 0.72
N SER A 114 -2.89 -24.54 1.47
CA SER A 114 -3.63 -25.66 0.87
C SER A 114 -5.10 -25.29 0.70
N ASP A 115 -5.73 -25.78 -0.37
CA ASP A 115 -7.14 -25.55 -0.67
C ASP A 115 -8.03 -25.88 0.54
N LYS A 116 -7.75 -26.99 1.22
CA LYS A 116 -8.49 -27.40 2.43
C LYS A 116 -8.48 -26.34 3.52
N ARG A 117 -7.33 -25.67 3.75
CA ARG A 117 -7.22 -24.60 4.75
C ARG A 117 -7.93 -23.34 4.29
N VAL A 118 -7.81 -22.99 3.01
CA VAL A 118 -8.51 -21.84 2.43
C VAL A 118 -10.02 -22.02 2.54
N TYR A 119 -10.54 -23.18 2.13
CA TYR A 119 -11.96 -23.51 2.28
C TYR A 119 -12.42 -23.42 3.73
N HIS A 120 -11.65 -23.95 4.68
CA HIS A 120 -12.00 -23.86 6.09
C HIS A 120 -12.10 -22.40 6.58
N TYR A 121 -11.18 -21.53 6.16
CA TYR A 121 -11.24 -20.11 6.50
C TYR A 121 -12.39 -19.38 5.80
N LEU A 122 -12.68 -19.70 4.54
CA LEU A 122 -13.79 -19.10 3.80
C LEU A 122 -15.15 -19.50 4.38
N LEU A 123 -15.34 -20.76 4.75
CA LEU A 123 -16.55 -21.22 5.46
C LEU A 123 -16.71 -20.51 6.81
N TRP A 124 -15.62 -20.34 7.55
CA TRP A 124 -15.63 -19.59 8.79
C TRP A 124 -16.04 -18.13 8.53
N PHE A 125 -15.42 -17.44 7.57
CA PHE A 125 -15.81 -16.07 7.23
C PHE A 125 -17.26 -15.96 6.78
N GLU A 126 -17.77 -16.93 6.02
CA GLU A 126 -19.16 -16.96 5.57
C GLU A 126 -20.13 -17.15 6.75
N SER A 127 -19.80 -18.01 7.73
CA SER A 127 -20.60 -18.16 8.95
C SER A 127 -20.72 -16.89 9.79
N PHE A 128 -19.76 -15.97 9.66
CA PHE A 128 -19.78 -14.65 10.32
C PHE A 128 -20.30 -13.53 9.41
N GLY A 129 -20.76 -13.84 8.19
CA GLY A 129 -21.25 -12.83 7.25
C GLY A 129 -20.17 -11.88 6.74
N LEU A 130 -18.90 -12.29 6.78
CA LEU A 130 -17.76 -11.49 6.33
C LEU A 130 -17.53 -11.62 4.81
N VAL A 131 -17.78 -12.80 4.28
CA VAL A 131 -17.69 -13.10 2.84
C VAL A 131 -18.97 -13.79 2.39
N ARG A 132 -19.22 -13.74 1.08
CA ARG A 132 -20.32 -14.46 0.43
C ARG A 132 -19.81 -15.25 -0.76
N ASN A 133 -20.24 -16.50 -0.90
CA ASN A 133 -20.04 -17.26 -2.12
C ASN A 133 -21.12 -16.94 -3.15
N VAL A 134 -20.70 -16.54 -4.36
CA VAL A 134 -21.58 -16.33 -5.52
C VAL A 134 -21.01 -17.14 -6.68
N LYS A 135 -21.70 -18.24 -7.03
CA LYS A 135 -21.32 -19.12 -8.16
C LYS A 135 -19.85 -19.59 -8.10
N GLY A 136 -19.35 -19.94 -6.92
CA GLY A 136 -17.98 -20.42 -6.73
C GLY A 136 -16.92 -19.33 -6.58
N ARG A 137 -17.31 -18.05 -6.60
CA ARG A 137 -16.43 -16.91 -6.30
C ARG A 137 -16.81 -16.28 -4.97
N TYR A 138 -15.81 -16.02 -4.14
CA TYR A 138 -15.98 -15.39 -2.84
C TYR A 138 -15.83 -13.88 -2.99
N ILE A 139 -16.73 -13.15 -2.34
CA ILE A 139 -16.79 -11.68 -2.34
C ILE A 139 -16.74 -11.20 -0.90
N LEU A 140 -15.93 -10.17 -0.63
CA LEU A 140 -15.90 -9.50 0.67
C LEU A 140 -17.14 -8.60 0.83
N LEU A 141 -17.87 -8.75 1.93
CA LEU A 141 -19.02 -7.90 2.23
C LEU A 141 -18.55 -6.60 2.91
N LYS A 142 -18.05 -5.64 2.13
CA LYS A 142 -17.43 -4.39 2.64
C LYS A 142 -18.33 -3.57 3.57
N GLU A 143 -19.65 -3.71 3.44
CA GLU A 143 -20.64 -3.04 4.31
C GLU A 143 -20.69 -3.62 5.74
N HIS A 144 -20.08 -4.78 5.97
CA HIS A 144 -20.06 -5.42 7.28
C HIS A 144 -19.35 -4.50 8.30
N PRO A 145 -19.93 -4.28 9.50
CA PRO A 145 -19.39 -3.35 10.50
C PRO A 145 -17.91 -3.59 10.85
N LEU A 146 -17.47 -4.85 10.84
CA LEU A 146 -16.07 -5.25 11.10
C LEU A 146 -15.05 -4.59 10.17
N TYR A 147 -15.43 -4.22 8.96
CA TYR A 147 -14.51 -3.58 8.02
C TYR A 147 -14.41 -2.07 8.20
N ARG A 148 -15.34 -1.45 8.94
CA ARG A 148 -15.39 -0.01 9.13
C ARG A 148 -14.09 0.50 9.77
N GLY A 149 -13.31 1.25 8.99
CA GLY A 149 -12.05 1.82 9.45
C GLY A 149 -10.91 0.81 9.58
N LEU A 150 -10.97 -0.33 8.88
CA LEU A 150 -9.85 -1.25 8.69
C LEU A 150 -9.32 -1.26 7.25
N ASP A 151 -9.72 -0.27 6.45
CA ASP A 151 -9.33 -0.16 5.05
C ASP A 151 -7.81 -0.14 4.91
N LEU A 152 -7.07 0.58 5.77
CA LEU A 152 -5.59 0.61 5.71
C LEU A 152 -4.93 -0.74 6.01
N LEU A 153 -5.60 -1.61 6.77
CA LEU A 153 -5.08 -2.93 7.11
C LEU A 153 -5.32 -3.95 5.97
N LEU A 154 -6.42 -3.75 5.23
CA LEU A 154 -6.86 -4.57 4.10
C LEU A 154 -6.32 -4.09 2.75
N SER A 155 -6.09 -2.79 2.59
CA SER A 155 -5.60 -2.15 1.37
C SER A 155 -4.08 -2.21 1.27
N LYS A 156 -3.35 -2.22 2.40
CA LYS A 156 -1.88 -2.40 2.39
C LYS A 156 -1.53 -3.79 1.84
N PRO A 157 -0.77 -3.87 0.75
CA PRO A 157 -0.09 -5.10 0.40
C PRO A 157 0.87 -5.49 1.52
N ALA A 158 1.08 -6.79 1.65
CA ALA A 158 2.17 -7.28 2.46
C ALA A 158 3.47 -6.78 1.80
N ASP A 159 4.15 -5.86 2.48
CA ASP A 159 5.59 -5.62 2.35
C ASP A 159 6.04 -4.59 1.31
N ILE A 160 5.51 -3.35 1.39
CA ILE A 160 6.35 -2.19 1.11
C ILE A 160 6.64 -1.47 2.42
N PRO A 161 7.90 -1.45 2.88
CA PRO A 161 8.28 -0.68 4.04
C PRO A 161 8.28 0.80 3.65
N ALA A 162 7.12 1.47 3.79
CA ALA A 162 7.06 2.91 4.04
C ALA A 162 7.72 3.29 5.40
N GLU A 163 8.59 2.43 5.92
CA GLU A 163 9.18 2.46 7.25
C GLU A 163 10.72 2.46 7.21
N MET A 164 11.34 2.55 6.02
CA MET A 164 12.79 2.44 5.93
C MET A 164 13.58 3.74 5.97
N GLU A 165 12.95 4.92 5.89
CA GLU A 165 13.59 6.19 6.25
C GLU A 165 12.58 7.17 6.83
N GLN A 166 13.01 8.02 7.76
CA GLN A 166 12.18 9.09 8.36
C GLN A 166 11.75 10.15 7.33
N ASP A 167 12.33 10.16 6.14
CA ASP A 167 12.11 11.13 5.07
C ASP A 167 11.29 10.56 3.88
N ALA A 168 10.91 9.27 3.92
CA ALA A 168 10.23 8.63 2.81
C ALA A 168 8.70 8.76 2.90
N PHE A 169 8.05 9.25 1.84
CA PHE A 169 6.58 9.33 1.77
C PHE A 169 6.03 8.85 0.41
N ILE A 170 4.80 8.32 0.42
CA ILE A 170 4.14 7.80 -0.77
C ILE A 170 3.20 8.88 -1.32
N SER A 171 3.43 9.35 -2.56
CA SER A 171 2.53 10.30 -3.23
C SER A 171 1.38 9.63 -3.99
N TRP A 172 1.58 8.38 -4.41
CA TRP A 172 0.56 7.62 -5.13
C TRP A 172 0.64 6.11 -4.88
N THR A 173 -0.52 5.45 -4.91
CA THR A 173 -0.67 3.99 -4.76
C THR A 173 -1.62 3.41 -5.81
N GLY A 174 -1.23 2.29 -6.41
CA GLY A 174 -2.03 1.43 -7.29
C GLY A 174 -1.89 -0.05 -6.93
N ASP A 175 -2.41 -0.93 -7.78
CA ASP A 175 -2.40 -2.39 -7.56
C ASP A 175 -0.96 -2.97 -7.54
N GLY A 176 -0.32 -2.90 -6.36
CA GLY A 176 1.08 -3.33 -6.17
C GLY A 176 2.12 -2.36 -6.74
N GLU A 177 1.73 -1.11 -7.02
CA GLU A 177 2.58 -0.06 -7.62
C GLU A 177 2.51 1.22 -6.80
N TYR A 178 3.62 1.95 -6.70
CA TYR A 178 3.76 3.07 -5.77
C TYR A 178 4.70 4.13 -6.33
N LEU A 179 4.38 5.40 -6.06
CA LEU A 179 5.33 6.50 -6.17
C LEU A 179 5.82 6.85 -4.76
N VAL A 180 7.12 6.74 -4.54
CA VAL A 180 7.78 6.97 -3.25
C VAL A 180 8.76 8.13 -3.40
N HIS A 181 8.67 9.13 -2.53
CA HIS A 181 9.68 10.16 -2.36
C HIS A 181 10.59 9.79 -1.19
N THR A 182 11.91 9.94 -1.31
CA THR A 182 12.92 9.75 -0.25
C THR A 182 14.12 10.66 -0.55
N SER A 183 14.84 11.18 0.44
CA SER A 183 16.10 11.92 0.16
C SER A 183 17.26 11.00 -0.25
N ASN A 184 17.14 9.68 -0.03
CA ASN A 184 18.21 8.70 -0.20
C ASN A 184 17.74 7.50 -1.04
N PRO A 185 17.48 7.69 -2.34
CA PRO A 185 16.93 6.64 -3.19
C PRO A 185 17.81 5.39 -3.31
N GLU A 186 19.13 5.51 -3.20
CA GLU A 186 20.05 4.35 -3.22
C GLU A 186 19.89 3.44 -1.98
N GLU A 187 19.81 4.05 -0.79
CA GLU A 187 19.60 3.31 0.46
C GLU A 187 18.22 2.64 0.45
N TYR A 188 17.20 3.36 -0.03
CA TYR A 188 15.87 2.80 -0.22
C TYR A 188 15.89 1.58 -1.16
N ARG A 189 16.62 1.62 -2.28
CA ARG A 189 16.73 0.48 -3.21
C ARG A 189 17.41 -0.75 -2.60
N GLN A 190 18.48 -0.56 -1.83
CA GLN A 190 19.22 -1.67 -1.20
C GLN A 190 18.42 -2.39 -0.12
N ASN A 191 17.52 -1.66 0.54
CA ASN A 191 16.74 -2.18 1.66
C ASN A 191 15.43 -2.87 1.25
N LEU A 192 15.09 -2.88 -0.04
CA LEU A 192 13.85 -3.49 -0.52
C LEU A 192 13.96 -5.02 -0.69
N PRO A 193 12.89 -5.77 -0.38
CA PRO A 193 12.78 -7.19 -0.70
C PRO A 193 13.09 -7.50 -2.17
N GLY A 194 13.82 -8.59 -2.43
CA GLY A 194 14.29 -8.94 -3.79
C GLY A 194 13.20 -9.26 -4.83
N ASN A 195 11.92 -9.34 -4.43
CA ASN A 195 10.76 -9.48 -5.32
C ASN A 195 10.14 -8.14 -5.74
N ILE A 196 10.70 -7.01 -5.27
CA ILE A 196 10.27 -5.66 -5.58
C ILE A 196 11.28 -5.06 -6.54
N SER A 197 10.80 -4.47 -7.64
CA SER A 197 11.66 -3.71 -8.55
C SER A 197 11.40 -2.23 -8.40
N VAL A 198 12.47 -1.46 -8.51
CA VAL A 198 12.46 0.00 -8.37
C VAL A 198 13.12 0.60 -9.59
N ILE A 199 12.48 1.62 -10.15
CA ILE A 199 13.07 2.47 -11.16
C ILE A 199 12.90 3.92 -10.73
N ASN A 200 13.75 4.81 -11.24
CA ASN A 200 13.52 6.24 -11.08
C ASN A 200 12.18 6.63 -11.73
N THR A 201 11.58 7.73 -11.28
CA THR A 201 10.43 8.34 -11.98
C THR A 201 10.88 9.51 -12.84
N ALA A 202 9.94 10.11 -13.56
CA ALA A 202 10.15 11.34 -14.33
C ALA A 202 10.90 12.41 -13.53
N CYS A 203 10.45 12.74 -12.31
CA CYS A 203 11.06 13.77 -11.47
C CYS A 203 12.56 13.51 -11.18
N SER A 204 12.99 12.25 -11.21
CA SER A 204 14.38 11.84 -10.98
C SER A 204 15.14 11.46 -12.27
N ALA A 205 14.46 11.39 -13.42
CA ALA A 205 15.03 10.99 -14.73
C ALA A 205 14.77 12.03 -15.84
N VAL A 206 14.34 13.24 -15.46
CA VAL A 206 13.93 14.31 -16.38
C VAL A 206 15.08 14.90 -17.21
N ASP A 207 16.31 14.81 -16.72
CA ASP A 207 17.50 15.23 -17.46
C ASP A 207 17.71 14.40 -18.73
N ASP A 208 17.40 13.11 -18.70
CA ASP A 208 17.46 12.21 -19.87
C ASP A 208 16.53 12.64 -21.01
N TYR A 209 15.54 13.49 -20.69
CA TYR A 209 14.56 14.03 -21.64
C TYR A 209 14.74 15.54 -21.89
N GLY A 210 15.72 16.16 -21.23
CA GLY A 210 16.13 17.57 -21.40
C GLY A 210 15.33 18.58 -20.58
N ILE A 211 14.79 18.20 -19.41
CA ILE A 211 14.19 19.13 -18.44
C ILE A 211 15.16 19.28 -17.25
N HIS A 212 15.89 20.39 -17.22
CA HIS A 212 16.99 20.64 -16.26
C HIS A 212 16.59 21.43 -15.00
N ILE A 213 15.28 21.60 -14.74
CA ILE A 213 14.77 22.55 -13.72
C ILE A 213 14.27 21.85 -12.45
N ILE A 214 14.05 20.53 -12.50
CA ILE A 214 13.57 19.76 -11.35
C ILE A 214 14.81 19.19 -10.63
N PRO A 215 15.02 19.48 -9.33
CA PRO A 215 16.16 18.93 -8.60
C PRO A 215 16.08 17.39 -8.58
N PRO A 216 17.22 16.69 -8.75
CA PRO A 216 17.22 15.24 -8.86
C PRO A 216 17.06 14.57 -7.48
N ASP A 217 16.73 13.28 -7.56
CA ASP A 217 16.99 12.26 -6.53
C ASP A 217 15.99 12.09 -5.38
N THR A 218 14.68 12.20 -5.63
CA THR A 218 13.74 11.76 -4.57
C THR A 218 12.64 10.80 -4.96
N THR A 219 12.12 10.86 -6.18
CA THR A 219 10.91 10.11 -6.52
C THR A 219 11.22 8.80 -7.26
N LEU A 220 10.84 7.68 -6.65
CA LEU A 220 11.00 6.31 -7.11
C LEU A 220 9.66 5.69 -7.48
N TYR A 221 9.65 4.91 -8.56
CA TYR A 221 8.55 4.04 -8.92
C TYR A 221 8.86 2.66 -8.40
N VAL A 222 8.00 2.16 -7.53
CA VAL A 222 8.17 0.87 -6.87
C VAL A 222 7.05 -0.04 -7.31
N ALA A 223 7.37 -1.26 -7.73
CA ALA A 223 6.37 -2.22 -8.13
C ALA A 223 6.68 -3.64 -7.63
N GLU A 224 5.63 -4.30 -7.14
CA GLU A 224 5.64 -5.68 -6.69
C GLU A 224 5.56 -6.62 -7.91
N GLY A 225 6.64 -7.34 -8.18
CA GLY A 225 6.73 -8.22 -9.35
C GLY A 225 7.06 -7.51 -10.66
N ASN A 226 7.07 -8.27 -11.76
CA ASN A 226 7.61 -7.81 -13.03
C ASN A 226 6.52 -7.16 -13.90
N THR A 227 6.25 -5.87 -13.67
CA THR A 227 5.26 -5.09 -14.42
C THR A 227 5.74 -4.75 -15.83
N ASP A 228 4.82 -4.43 -16.73
CA ASP A 228 5.16 -4.02 -18.11
C ASP A 228 6.04 -2.76 -18.14
N THR A 229 5.90 -1.89 -17.15
CA THR A 229 6.77 -0.71 -16.96
C THR A 229 8.19 -1.11 -16.59
N ILE A 230 8.37 -2.04 -15.63
CA ILE A 230 9.70 -2.53 -15.23
C ILE A 230 10.40 -3.24 -16.39
N LYS A 231 9.70 -4.13 -17.11
CA LYS A 231 10.27 -4.86 -18.26
C LYS A 231 10.74 -3.91 -19.34
N ARG A 232 9.91 -2.91 -19.69
CA ARG A 232 10.26 -1.93 -20.72
C ARG A 232 11.40 -1.03 -20.26
N ALA A 233 11.40 -0.61 -19.00
CA ALA A 233 12.48 0.20 -18.45
C ALA A 233 13.82 -0.56 -18.46
N GLY A 234 13.83 -1.84 -18.06
CA GLY A 234 15.01 -2.70 -18.11
C GLY A 234 15.55 -2.90 -19.53
N ASN A 235 14.67 -3.05 -20.52
CA ASN A 235 15.08 -3.20 -21.93
C ASN A 235 15.66 -1.90 -22.53
N LEU A 236 15.16 -0.74 -22.10
CA LEU A 236 15.56 0.57 -22.62
C LEU A 236 16.69 1.23 -21.81
N GLY A 237 17.00 0.70 -20.62
CA GLY A 237 17.87 1.36 -19.64
C GLY A 237 17.27 2.61 -19.00
N ARG A 238 16.04 2.99 -19.37
CA ARG A 238 15.32 4.19 -18.90
C ARG A 238 13.81 3.99 -18.98
N ILE A 239 13.04 4.80 -18.24
CA ILE A 239 11.57 4.73 -18.23
C ILE A 239 11.01 5.07 -19.62
N PRO A 240 10.03 4.31 -20.16
CA PRO A 240 9.32 4.72 -21.37
C PRO A 240 8.64 6.09 -21.23
N LEU A 241 8.61 6.86 -22.33
CA LEU A 241 8.05 8.22 -22.34
C LEU A 241 6.56 8.26 -21.93
N GLU A 242 5.79 7.24 -22.29
CA GLU A 242 4.37 7.14 -21.91
C GLU A 242 4.21 6.99 -20.40
N ASP A 243 5.03 6.13 -19.78
CA ASP A 243 4.98 5.89 -18.34
C ASP A 243 5.52 7.12 -17.58
N LEU A 244 6.50 7.81 -18.15
CA LEU A 244 7.04 9.07 -17.64
C LEU A 244 5.95 10.15 -17.56
N ILE A 245 5.17 10.35 -18.63
CA ILE A 245 4.03 11.28 -18.65
C ILE A 245 3.01 10.92 -17.56
N LEU A 246 2.70 9.64 -17.40
CA LEU A 246 1.75 9.17 -16.41
C LEU A 246 2.26 9.40 -14.98
N HIS A 247 3.53 9.12 -14.71
CA HIS A 247 4.14 9.36 -13.39
C HIS A 247 4.08 10.84 -13.00
N LEU A 248 4.35 11.78 -13.92
CA LEU A 248 4.22 13.22 -13.65
C LEU A 248 2.79 13.64 -13.26
N LEU A 249 1.79 13.06 -13.91
CA LEU A 249 0.39 13.36 -13.63
C LEU A 249 -0.09 12.73 -12.33
N LEU A 250 0.46 11.58 -11.95
CA LEU A 250 0.19 10.90 -10.69
C LEU A 250 0.82 11.63 -9.51
N ASP A 251 2.04 12.13 -9.67
CA ASP A 251 2.80 12.82 -8.62
C ASP A 251 2.16 14.15 -8.21
N ALA A 252 1.66 14.90 -9.19
CA ALA A 252 0.91 16.14 -8.97
C ALA A 252 -0.44 16.13 -9.73
N PRO A 253 -1.49 15.52 -9.15
CA PRO A 253 -2.81 15.33 -9.75
C PRO A 253 -3.54 16.63 -10.13
N HIS A 254 -3.16 17.74 -9.52
CA HIS A 254 -3.76 19.06 -9.76
C HIS A 254 -2.73 20.16 -10.00
N GLY A 255 -1.46 19.81 -10.20
CA GLY A 255 -0.40 20.78 -10.48
C GLY A 255 -0.51 21.35 -11.89
N GLU A 256 -0.51 22.67 -12.01
CA GLU A 256 -0.38 23.35 -13.32
C GLU A 256 1.01 23.10 -13.93
N GLU A 257 2.04 22.93 -13.10
CA GLU A 257 3.40 22.63 -13.56
C GLU A 257 3.51 21.23 -14.17
N SER A 258 2.88 20.21 -13.57
CA SER A 258 2.87 18.86 -14.16
C SER A 258 2.15 18.84 -15.51
N LYS A 259 1.07 19.61 -15.67
CA LYS A 259 0.42 19.80 -16.97
C LYS A 259 1.36 20.45 -17.98
N ARG A 260 2.09 21.50 -17.60
CA ARG A 260 3.07 22.18 -18.47
C ARG A 260 4.20 21.26 -18.92
N TYR A 261 4.75 20.45 -18.01
CA TYR A 261 5.82 19.50 -18.35
C TYR A 261 5.31 18.40 -19.27
N VAL A 262 4.10 17.88 -19.04
CA VAL A 262 3.48 16.91 -19.94
C VAL A 262 3.25 17.51 -21.32
N HIS A 263 2.76 18.76 -21.41
CA HIS A 263 2.62 19.46 -22.69
C HIS A 263 3.95 19.54 -23.44
N TRP A 264 5.01 19.92 -22.74
CA TRP A 264 6.34 20.00 -23.32
C TRP A 264 6.86 18.64 -23.79
N LEU A 265 6.71 17.58 -22.98
CA LEU A 265 7.16 16.23 -23.33
C LEU A 265 6.46 15.70 -24.58
N ILE A 266 5.14 15.84 -24.65
CA ILE A 266 4.34 15.42 -25.81
C ILE A 266 4.77 16.22 -27.06
N THR A 267 4.96 17.53 -26.93
CA THR A 267 5.28 18.38 -28.09
C THR A 267 6.71 18.20 -28.59
N LYS A 268 7.67 17.92 -27.69
CA LYS A 268 9.08 17.78 -28.03
C LYS A 268 9.42 16.39 -28.56
N HIS A 269 8.77 15.36 -28.02
CA HIS A 269 9.06 13.95 -28.30
C HIS A 269 7.91 13.23 -29.02
N GLU A 270 7.09 13.98 -29.77
CA GLU A 270 5.89 13.47 -30.47
C GLU A 270 6.16 12.21 -31.30
N LYS A 271 7.28 12.19 -32.04
CA LYS A 271 7.65 11.09 -32.93
C LYS A 271 8.05 9.80 -32.20
N GLU A 272 8.46 9.93 -30.93
CA GLU A 272 8.87 8.81 -30.09
C GLU A 272 7.71 8.29 -29.22
N LEU A 273 6.60 9.04 -29.16
CA LEU A 273 5.47 8.76 -28.27
C LEU A 273 4.44 7.83 -28.93
N ASP A 274 4.17 6.68 -28.29
CA ASP A 274 3.04 5.83 -28.64
C ASP A 274 1.76 6.34 -27.93
N PHE A 275 1.01 7.19 -28.63
CA PHE A 275 -0.27 7.72 -28.14
C PHE A 275 -1.32 6.65 -27.85
N LYS A 276 -1.27 5.48 -28.52
CA LYS A 276 -2.21 4.38 -28.27
C LYS A 276 -1.87 3.71 -26.93
N LEU A 277 -0.58 3.51 -26.68
CA LEU A 277 -0.08 2.96 -25.43
C LEU A 277 -0.29 3.92 -24.25
N LEU A 278 -0.02 5.21 -24.44
CA LEU A 278 -0.29 6.25 -23.44
C LEU A 278 -1.76 6.23 -23.00
N ARG A 279 -2.70 6.22 -23.95
CA ARG A 279 -4.14 6.15 -23.65
C ARG A 279 -4.54 4.87 -22.94
N LYS A 280 -3.97 3.73 -23.35
CA LYS A 280 -4.23 2.43 -22.72
C LYS A 280 -3.79 2.45 -21.26
N ASN A 281 -2.56 2.90 -20.99
CA ASN A 281 -1.99 2.95 -19.65
C ASN A 281 -2.67 4.04 -18.79
N ALA A 282 -3.10 5.15 -19.37
CA ALA A 282 -3.88 6.18 -18.67
C ALA A 282 -5.18 5.64 -18.06
N LYS A 283 -5.84 4.67 -18.71
CA LYS A 283 -7.03 4.01 -18.14
C LYS A 283 -6.71 3.20 -16.89
N LYS A 284 -5.55 2.54 -16.85
CA LYS A 284 -5.10 1.77 -15.68
C LYS A 284 -4.96 2.66 -14.44
N TYR A 285 -4.50 3.90 -14.62
CA TYR A 285 -4.25 4.87 -13.55
C TYR A 285 -5.40 5.87 -13.33
N ASP A 286 -6.55 5.67 -13.96
CA ASP A 286 -7.68 6.61 -13.97
C ASP A 286 -7.33 8.05 -14.43
N LEU A 287 -6.30 8.20 -15.25
CA LEU A 287 -5.86 9.47 -15.83
C LEU A 287 -6.46 9.75 -17.21
N HIS A 288 -7.32 8.87 -17.72
CA HIS A 288 -7.82 8.91 -19.10
C HIS A 288 -8.44 10.26 -19.49
N LYS A 289 -9.32 10.84 -18.66
CA LYS A 289 -9.95 12.16 -18.95
C LYS A 289 -8.93 13.28 -19.03
N ARG A 290 -7.90 13.23 -18.18
CA ARG A 290 -6.88 14.27 -18.09
C ARG A 290 -5.93 14.19 -19.28
N ILE A 291 -5.52 13.00 -19.68
CA ILE A 291 -4.75 12.78 -20.90
C ILE A 291 -5.54 13.23 -22.13
N GLU A 292 -6.83 12.88 -22.25
CA GLU A 292 -7.64 13.35 -23.38
C GLU A 292 -7.79 14.89 -23.39
N SER A 293 -7.97 15.52 -22.24
CA SER A 293 -7.99 16.99 -22.14
C SER A 293 -6.66 17.61 -22.59
N ILE A 294 -5.53 17.06 -22.18
CA ILE A 294 -4.21 17.54 -22.59
C ILE A 294 -4.00 17.37 -24.10
N LEU A 295 -4.36 16.21 -24.65
CA LEU A 295 -4.24 15.95 -26.09
C LEU A 295 -5.17 16.84 -26.91
N TYR A 296 -6.37 17.14 -26.38
CA TYR A 296 -7.27 18.11 -26.99
C TYR A 296 -6.66 19.51 -27.03
N ASP A 297 -6.09 19.97 -25.91
CA ASP A 297 -5.42 21.28 -25.81
C ASP A 297 -4.23 21.39 -26.79
N LEU A 298 -3.51 20.28 -27.02
CA LEU A 298 -2.34 20.21 -27.88
C LEU A 298 -2.67 19.97 -29.37
N LYS A 299 -3.90 19.56 -29.69
CA LYS A 299 -4.31 19.24 -31.06
C LYS A 299 -3.92 20.30 -32.11
N PRO A 300 -4.12 21.62 -31.87
CA PRO A 300 -3.74 22.65 -32.84
C PRO A 300 -2.23 22.77 -33.07
N ILE A 301 -1.42 22.31 -32.12
CA ILE A 301 0.05 22.37 -32.18
C ILE A 301 0.60 21.14 -32.90
N LEU A 302 0.03 19.96 -32.61
CA LEU A 302 0.41 18.69 -33.21
C LEU A 302 0.01 18.62 -34.69
N GLU A 303 -1.15 19.18 -35.08
CA GLU A 303 -1.60 19.18 -36.49
C GLU A 303 -0.86 20.16 -37.42
N ARG A 304 0.00 21.04 -36.87
CA ARG A 304 0.74 22.07 -37.63
C ARG A 304 2.18 21.68 -37.98
N ARG A 305 2.67 20.51 -37.53
CA ARG A 305 4.04 20.03 -37.72
C ARG A 305 4.07 18.78 -38.59
#